data_AF-A0A2G9UIL5-F1
#
_entry.id   AF-A0A2G9UIL5-F1
#
_cell.length_a   1.000
_cell.length_b   1.000
_cell.length_c   1.000
_cell.angle_alpha   90.00
_cell.angle_beta   90.00
_cell.angle_gamma   90.00
#
_symmetry.space_group_name_H-M   'P 1'
#
loop_
_entity.id
_entity.type
_entity.pdbx_description
1 polymer ?
#
loop_
_entity_poly.entity_id
_entity_poly.type
_entity_poly.pdbx_seq_one_letter_code
_entity_poly.pdbx_strand_id
1 'polypeptide(L)'
;MVPHDRFYIQTLGSPFIAFTEYYMMNALYGCHEKCKSQTSAKCENGGFPHPRDCSKCICPRGYGGALCNERPHGCGATVQASPNWATLSDTLLRQPYDGAYAECYYWIESPQGTTIEVRLVDYPWGYIATGCGRAGFELKVNRNQTLSGYRFCTPEAVGKVFRSFTNRVPLITYSSALYRIVSMELEYRYVPAA
;
A
#
# COMPACT_ATOMS: atom_id res chain seq x y z
N MET A 1 14.98 17.88 4.77
CA MET A 1 13.51 18.00 4.71
C MET A 1 12.93 17.05 5.75
N VAL A 2 12.02 17.50 6.60
CA VAL A 2 11.35 16.66 7.63
C VAL A 2 9.85 16.73 7.36
N PRO A 3 9.13 15.59 7.26
CA PRO A 3 7.70 15.60 7.01
C PRO A 3 6.95 16.09 8.25
N HIS A 4 5.81 16.77 8.04
CA HIS A 4 4.94 17.22 9.13
C HIS A 4 4.51 16.03 10.01
N ASP A 5 4.10 14.94 9.37
CA ASP A 5 3.88 13.67 10.04
C ASP A 5 5.16 12.82 10.00
N ARG A 6 5.73 12.58 11.18
CA ARG A 6 7.01 11.90 11.35
C ARG A 6 6.98 10.44 10.90
N PHE A 7 5.83 9.79 10.78
CA PHE A 7 5.73 8.42 10.26
C PHE A 7 6.11 8.30 8.79
N TYR A 8 6.16 9.42 8.06
CA TYR A 8 6.66 9.45 6.68
C TYR A 8 8.17 9.57 6.55
N ILE A 9 8.94 9.73 7.64
CA ILE A 9 10.41 9.89 7.58
C ILE A 9 11.05 8.74 6.78
N GLN A 10 10.60 7.51 7.04
CA GLN A 10 11.09 6.30 6.38
C GLN A 10 10.51 6.08 4.97
N THR A 11 9.45 6.80 4.59
CA THR A 11 8.87 6.77 3.24
C THR A 11 9.64 7.66 2.25
N LEU A 12 10.24 8.76 2.72
CA LEU A 12 10.95 9.73 1.87
C LEU A 12 12.18 9.10 1.20
N GLY A 13 12.41 9.42 -0.08
CA GLY A 13 13.56 8.93 -0.86
C GLY A 13 13.45 7.46 -1.28
N SER A 14 12.23 6.97 -1.44
CA SER A 14 11.96 5.60 -1.83
C SER A 14 12.34 5.29 -3.29
N PRO A 15 12.77 4.05 -3.60
CA PRO A 15 13.02 3.63 -4.97
C PRO A 15 11.74 3.28 -5.75
N PHE A 16 10.57 3.24 -5.10
CA PHE A 16 9.31 2.95 -5.78
C PHE A 16 8.76 4.21 -6.44
N ILE A 17 8.49 4.13 -7.75
CA ILE A 17 7.79 5.19 -8.48
C ILE A 17 6.42 5.40 -7.84
N ALA A 18 6.15 6.61 -7.39
CA ALA A 18 4.87 6.96 -6.78
C ALA A 18 3.79 7.06 -7.85
N PHE A 19 2.56 6.69 -7.49
CA PHE A 19 1.41 6.81 -8.40
C PHE A 19 1.20 8.26 -8.87
N THR A 20 1.47 9.24 -8.00
CA THR A 20 1.43 10.66 -8.35
C THR A 20 2.41 11.04 -9.44
N GLU A 21 3.59 10.40 -9.50
CA GLU A 21 4.57 10.63 -10.58
C GLU A 21 4.02 10.12 -11.91
N TYR A 22 3.43 8.92 -11.94
CA TYR A 22 2.73 8.42 -13.13
C TYR A 22 1.63 9.38 -13.57
N TYR A 23 0.80 9.84 -12.63
CA TYR A 23 -0.30 10.76 -12.94
C TYR A 23 0.21 12.09 -13.51
N MET A 24 1.21 12.71 -12.88
CA MET A 24 1.80 13.98 -13.30
C MET A 24 2.49 13.86 -14.66
N MET A 25 3.24 12.80 -14.91
CA MET A 25 3.89 12.58 -16.20
C MET A 25 2.87 12.37 -17.32
N ASN A 26 1.79 11.63 -17.06
CA ASN A 26 0.71 11.48 -18.03
C ASN A 26 -0.03 12.81 -18.28
N ALA A 27 -0.19 13.66 -17.26
CA ALA A 27 -0.76 14.98 -17.44
C ALA A 27 0.14 15.89 -18.29
N LEU A 28 1.44 15.94 -17.99
CA LEU A 28 2.42 16.77 -18.69
C LEU A 28 2.47 16.47 -20.19
N TYR A 29 2.37 15.20 -20.59
CA TYR A 29 2.41 14.78 -21.99
C TYR A 29 1.03 14.60 -22.64
N GLY A 30 -0.06 15.09 -22.01
CA GLY A 30 -1.41 15.01 -22.58
C GLY A 30 -1.95 13.58 -22.76
N CYS A 31 -1.42 12.61 -22.02
CA CYS A 31 -1.84 11.20 -22.13
C CYS A 31 -3.27 10.96 -21.64
N HIS A 32 -3.74 11.76 -20.68
CA HIS A 32 -5.11 11.64 -20.15
C HIS A 32 -6.18 11.92 -21.21
N GLU A 33 -5.87 12.71 -22.24
CA GLU A 33 -6.79 13.07 -23.33
C GLU A 33 -6.99 11.94 -24.35
N LYS A 34 -6.10 10.94 -24.36
CA LYS A 34 -6.18 9.81 -25.30
C LYS A 34 -7.39 8.91 -25.05
N CYS A 35 -7.90 8.91 -23.82
CA CYS A 35 -9.02 8.07 -23.41
C CYS A 35 -10.29 8.92 -23.21
N LYS A 36 -11.30 8.71 -24.08
CA LYS A 36 -12.58 9.40 -23.98
C LYS A 36 -13.34 8.96 -22.73
N SER A 37 -13.72 9.91 -21.89
CA SER A 37 -14.35 9.63 -20.59
C SER A 37 -15.62 8.76 -20.67
N GLN A 38 -16.37 8.84 -21.77
CA GLN A 38 -17.64 8.13 -21.94
C GLN A 38 -17.46 6.62 -22.24
N THR A 39 -16.40 6.26 -22.95
CA THR A 39 -16.19 4.88 -23.44
C THR A 39 -15.07 4.15 -22.71
N SER A 40 -14.30 4.86 -21.88
CA SER A 40 -13.15 4.30 -21.16
C SER A 40 -13.58 3.67 -19.83
N ALA A 41 -12.69 2.82 -19.30
CA ALA A 41 -12.82 2.21 -17.99
C ALA A 41 -13.12 3.22 -16.89
N LYS A 42 -14.04 2.87 -15.99
CA LYS A 42 -14.34 3.65 -14.78
C LYS A 42 -13.45 3.18 -13.64
N CYS A 43 -12.30 3.83 -13.51
CA CYS A 43 -11.29 3.47 -12.52
C CYS A 43 -11.74 3.84 -11.10
N GLU A 44 -11.53 2.92 -10.17
CA GLU A 44 -11.78 3.10 -8.74
C GLU A 44 -10.50 3.46 -7.99
N ASN A 45 -10.64 3.76 -6.69
CA ASN A 45 -9.54 4.02 -5.75
C ASN A 45 -8.54 5.10 -6.21
N GLY A 46 -8.98 6.00 -7.10
CA GLY A 46 -8.17 7.09 -7.65
C GLY A 46 -7.28 6.71 -8.82
N GLY A 47 -7.48 5.53 -9.42
CA GLY A 47 -6.84 5.16 -10.69
C GLY A 47 -7.27 6.03 -11.88
N PHE A 48 -6.56 5.93 -13.00
CA PHE A 48 -6.91 6.61 -14.25
C PHE A 48 -6.78 5.68 -15.47
N PRO A 49 -7.54 5.90 -16.56
CA PRO A 49 -7.50 5.03 -17.73
C PRO A 49 -6.09 4.91 -18.32
N HIS A 50 -5.70 3.71 -18.70
CA HIS A 50 -4.39 3.45 -19.28
C HIS A 50 -4.32 4.05 -20.70
N PRO A 51 -3.39 4.98 -20.99
CA PRO A 51 -3.41 5.78 -22.22
C PRO A 51 -3.11 5.00 -23.51
N ARG A 52 -2.65 3.74 -23.40
CA ARG A 52 -2.46 2.82 -24.53
C ARG A 52 -3.57 1.77 -24.64
N ASP A 53 -4.45 1.71 -23.65
CA ASP A 53 -5.53 0.73 -23.55
C ASP A 53 -6.61 1.25 -22.61
N CYS A 54 -7.56 2.00 -23.15
CA CYS A 54 -8.56 2.70 -22.36
C CYS A 54 -9.60 1.76 -21.71
N SER A 55 -9.51 0.44 -21.93
CA SER A 55 -10.36 -0.57 -21.29
C SER A 55 -9.89 -0.97 -19.89
N LYS A 56 -8.69 -0.53 -19.48
CA LYS A 56 -8.12 -0.78 -18.15
C LYS A 56 -7.54 0.47 -17.52
N CYS A 57 -7.18 0.36 -16.26
CA CYS A 57 -6.70 1.45 -15.44
C CYS A 57 -5.23 1.28 -15.01
N ILE A 58 -4.55 2.40 -14.81
CA ILE A 58 -3.33 2.48 -14.00
C ILE A 58 -3.77 2.69 -12.55
N CYS A 59 -3.29 1.84 -11.65
CA CYS A 59 -3.77 1.77 -10.27
C CYS A 59 -2.74 2.28 -9.27
N PRO A 60 -3.17 2.93 -8.17
CA PRO A 60 -2.30 3.19 -7.04
C PRO A 60 -1.75 1.90 -6.44
N ARG A 61 -0.53 1.94 -5.89
CA ARG A 61 0.08 0.78 -5.24
C ARG A 61 -0.82 0.27 -4.11
N GLY A 62 -1.03 -1.05 -4.07
CA GLY A 62 -1.99 -1.71 -3.19
C GLY A 62 -3.36 -1.96 -3.82
N TYR A 63 -3.61 -1.51 -5.05
CA TYR A 63 -4.82 -1.75 -5.83
C TYR A 63 -4.50 -2.32 -7.21
N GLY A 64 -5.38 -3.17 -7.74
CA GLY A 64 -5.19 -3.89 -8.99
C GLY A 64 -6.52 -4.23 -9.67
N GLY A 65 -6.45 -5.14 -10.64
CA GLY A 65 -7.57 -5.44 -11.53
C GLY A 65 -7.72 -4.40 -12.65
N ALA A 66 -8.60 -4.67 -13.60
CA ALA A 66 -8.81 -3.78 -14.75
C ALA A 66 -9.32 -2.39 -14.34
N LEU A 67 -10.05 -2.31 -13.22
CA LEU A 67 -10.69 -1.09 -12.72
C LEU A 67 -10.09 -0.57 -11.40
N CYS A 68 -8.97 -1.12 -10.94
CA CYS A 68 -8.37 -0.78 -9.62
C CYS A 68 -9.27 -1.09 -8.41
N ASN A 69 -10.24 -2.00 -8.58
CA ASN A 69 -11.22 -2.41 -7.57
C ASN A 69 -10.90 -3.79 -6.97
N GLU A 70 -9.78 -4.39 -7.34
CA GLU A 70 -9.32 -5.68 -6.86
C GLU A 70 -8.02 -5.54 -6.07
N ARG A 71 -7.76 -6.49 -5.18
CA ARG A 71 -6.44 -6.63 -4.56
C ARG A 71 -5.44 -7.08 -5.64
N PRO A 72 -4.23 -6.52 -5.69
CA PRO A 72 -3.22 -6.99 -6.62
C PRO A 72 -3.00 -8.50 -6.53
N HIS A 73 -2.72 -9.13 -7.67
CA HIS A 73 -2.41 -10.56 -7.72
C HIS A 73 -1.11 -10.88 -6.97
N GLY A 74 -0.97 -12.14 -6.54
CA GLY A 74 0.15 -12.62 -5.76
C GLY A 74 -0.27 -13.06 -4.35
N CYS A 75 0.70 -13.16 -3.45
CA CYS A 75 0.49 -13.56 -2.07
C CYS A 75 -0.25 -12.50 -1.24
N GLY A 76 -0.61 -12.88 -0.02
CA GLY A 76 -1.46 -12.11 0.88
C GLY A 76 -2.96 -12.39 0.68
N ALA A 77 -3.80 -11.68 1.41
CA ALA A 77 -5.23 -11.97 1.50
C ALA A 77 -6.07 -10.73 1.80
N THR A 78 -7.36 -10.81 1.46
CA THR A 78 -8.36 -9.87 2.00
C THR A 78 -8.88 -10.45 3.32
N VAL A 79 -8.78 -9.67 4.39
CA VAL A 79 -9.25 -10.03 5.73
C VAL A 79 -10.32 -9.05 6.20
N GLN A 80 -11.30 -9.53 6.94
CA GLN A 80 -12.40 -8.71 7.47
C GLN A 80 -12.11 -8.38 8.93
N ALA A 81 -12.04 -7.09 9.25
CA ALA A 81 -11.90 -6.60 10.60
C ALA A 81 -13.20 -6.81 11.39
N SER A 82 -13.04 -7.03 12.69
CA SER A 82 -14.14 -7.02 13.67
C SER A 82 -13.96 -5.87 14.66
N PRO A 83 -14.91 -5.60 15.56
CA PRO A 83 -14.69 -4.67 16.68
C PRO A 83 -13.59 -5.14 17.65
N ASN A 84 -13.31 -6.44 17.67
CA ASN A 84 -12.26 -7.04 18.49
C ASN A 84 -10.94 -7.08 17.70
N TRP A 85 -9.83 -6.97 18.42
CA TRP A 85 -8.50 -7.13 17.86
C TRP A 85 -8.32 -8.55 17.30
N ALA A 86 -7.85 -8.63 16.06
CA ALA A 86 -7.45 -9.85 15.40
C ALA A 86 -6.01 -9.71 14.91
N THR A 87 -5.26 -10.80 14.89
CA THR A 87 -3.85 -10.82 14.47
C THR A 87 -3.73 -11.17 12.99
N LEU A 88 -2.83 -10.48 12.30
CA LEU A 88 -2.33 -10.81 10.97
C LEU A 88 -0.82 -10.93 11.05
N SER A 89 -0.33 -12.13 10.78
CA SER A 89 1.10 -12.41 10.67
C SER A 89 1.43 -12.65 9.20
N ASP A 90 2.48 -11.99 8.72
CA ASP A 90 2.99 -12.17 7.37
C ASP A 90 4.45 -12.61 7.43
N THR A 91 4.84 -13.51 6.54
CA THR A 91 6.21 -13.92 6.32
C THR A 91 6.44 -14.08 4.83
N LEU A 92 7.06 -13.06 4.25
CA LEU A 92 7.47 -13.04 2.87
C LEU A 92 8.83 -13.75 2.73
N LEU A 93 8.80 -14.90 2.05
CA LEU A 93 9.99 -15.62 1.61
C LEU A 93 10.29 -15.26 0.17
N ARG A 94 11.40 -14.57 -0.05
CA ARG A 94 11.83 -14.20 -1.40
C ARG A 94 12.65 -15.32 -2.03
N GLN A 95 12.24 -15.75 -3.22
CA GLN A 95 13.02 -16.65 -4.06
C GLN A 95 14.26 -15.92 -4.63
N PRO A 96 15.43 -16.60 -4.76
CA PRO A 96 16.61 -15.97 -5.33
C PRO A 96 16.38 -15.60 -6.82
N TYR A 97 16.72 -14.36 -7.17
CA TYR A 97 17.02 -13.90 -8.55
C TYR A 97 15.89 -13.77 -9.59
N ASP A 98 15.26 -12.58 -9.64
CA ASP A 98 14.55 -12.04 -10.81
C ASP A 98 14.77 -10.52 -11.05
N GLY A 99 15.52 -9.85 -10.17
CA GLY A 99 15.74 -8.39 -10.19
C GLY A 99 14.53 -7.53 -9.75
N ALA A 100 13.35 -8.12 -9.57
CA ALA A 100 12.14 -7.42 -9.13
C ALA A 100 12.01 -7.42 -7.60
N TYR A 101 11.06 -6.67 -7.03
CA TYR A 101 10.66 -6.85 -5.63
C TYR A 101 9.69 -8.02 -5.52
N ALA A 102 9.80 -8.78 -4.43
CA ALA A 102 8.76 -9.74 -4.04
C ALA A 102 7.77 -8.95 -3.19
N GLU A 103 6.48 -9.07 -3.46
CA GLU A 103 5.45 -8.29 -2.81
C GLU A 103 4.27 -9.18 -2.43
N CYS A 104 3.80 -9.06 -1.19
CA CYS A 104 2.50 -9.59 -0.76
C CYS A 104 1.56 -8.43 -0.48
N TYR A 105 0.30 -8.62 -0.87
CA TYR A 105 -0.72 -7.58 -0.78
C TYR A 105 -1.84 -8.07 0.13
N TYR A 106 -2.16 -7.29 1.15
CA TYR A 106 -3.28 -7.55 2.03
C TYR A 106 -4.26 -6.39 1.99
N TRP A 107 -5.55 -6.71 2.01
CA TRP A 107 -6.62 -5.74 2.25
C TRP A 107 -7.28 -6.05 3.57
N ILE A 108 -7.18 -5.12 4.52
CA ILE A 108 -7.97 -5.18 5.75
C ILE A 108 -9.22 -4.36 5.48
N GLU A 109 -10.38 -4.99 5.55
CA GLU A 109 -11.66 -4.36 5.22
C GLU A 109 -12.61 -4.36 6.42
N SER A 110 -13.56 -3.44 6.39
CA SER A 110 -14.56 -3.28 7.44
C SER A 110 -15.86 -2.70 6.83
N PRO A 111 -17.00 -2.81 7.54
CA PRO A 111 -18.26 -2.26 7.06
C PRO A 111 -18.20 -0.76 6.75
N GLN A 112 -19.07 -0.28 5.87
CA GLN A 112 -19.22 1.15 5.59
C GLN A 112 -19.56 1.93 6.87
N GLY A 113 -19.07 3.17 6.97
CA GLY A 113 -19.22 3.99 8.18
C GLY A 113 -18.27 3.63 9.34
N THR A 114 -17.27 2.79 9.08
CA THR A 114 -16.21 2.46 10.05
C THR A 114 -14.83 2.87 9.54
N THR A 115 -13.87 2.91 10.47
CA THR A 115 -12.43 3.08 10.23
C THR A 115 -11.67 1.95 10.90
N ILE A 116 -10.45 1.68 10.46
CA ILE A 116 -9.64 0.55 10.92
C ILE A 116 -8.48 1.07 11.76
N GLU A 117 -8.32 0.52 12.95
CA GLU A 117 -7.13 0.68 13.75
C GLU A 117 -6.19 -0.49 13.50
N VAL A 118 -4.92 -0.19 13.25
CA VAL A 118 -3.85 -1.16 13.02
C VAL A 118 -2.75 -0.91 14.04
N ARG A 119 -2.31 -1.94 14.74
CA ARG A 119 -1.19 -1.90 15.67
C ARG A 119 -0.11 -2.85 15.20
N LEU A 120 1.12 -2.37 15.04
CA LEU A 120 2.25 -3.27 14.81
C LEU A 120 2.64 -3.94 16.13
N VAL A 121 2.61 -5.27 16.17
CA VAL A 121 2.89 -6.07 17.38
C VAL A 121 4.32 -6.59 17.38
N ASP A 122 4.75 -7.18 16.27
CA ASP A 122 6.10 -7.70 16.14
C ASP A 122 6.73 -7.33 14.79
N TYR A 123 8.02 -7.04 14.85
CA TYR A 123 8.85 -6.69 13.70
C TYR A 123 10.29 -7.15 13.98
N PRO A 124 10.60 -8.44 13.78
CA PRO A 124 11.79 -9.10 14.35
C PRO A 124 13.08 -8.81 13.59
N TRP A 125 13.05 -7.88 12.64
CA TRP A 125 14.18 -7.52 11.78
C TRP A 125 14.19 -6.02 11.53
N GLY A 126 15.23 -5.51 10.89
CA GLY A 126 15.22 -4.12 10.44
C GLY A 126 16.56 -3.65 9.91
N TYR A 127 16.53 -2.51 9.27
CA TYR A 127 17.70 -1.79 8.81
C TYR A 127 17.38 -0.31 8.63
N ILE A 128 18.40 0.51 8.80
CA ILE A 128 18.26 1.95 8.67
C ILE A 128 18.61 2.33 7.24
N ALA A 129 17.61 2.80 6.49
CA ALA A 129 17.83 3.45 5.22
C ALA A 129 16.70 4.43 4.91
N THR A 130 17.05 5.50 4.22
CA THR A 130 16.08 6.40 3.60
C THR A 130 15.19 5.62 2.62
N GLY A 131 13.88 5.86 2.69
CA GLY A 131 12.90 5.34 1.73
C GLY A 131 12.54 3.86 1.89
N CYS A 132 13.11 3.18 2.88
CA CYS A 132 12.96 1.74 3.11
C CYS A 132 13.05 0.92 1.82
N GLY A 133 14.11 1.16 1.04
CA GLY A 133 14.22 0.61 -0.30
C GLY A 133 14.37 -0.90 -0.35
N ARG A 134 15.21 -1.52 0.48
CA ARG A 134 15.58 -2.94 0.37
C ARG A 134 14.48 -3.91 0.81
N ALA A 135 13.72 -3.60 1.84
CA ALA A 135 12.61 -4.41 2.33
C ALA A 135 11.78 -3.58 3.29
N GLY A 136 10.51 -3.93 3.47
CA GLY A 136 9.67 -3.25 4.44
C GLY A 136 8.22 -3.62 4.27
N PHE A 137 7.39 -2.86 4.95
CA PHE A 137 5.95 -2.86 4.73
C PHE A 137 5.45 -1.44 4.52
N GLU A 138 4.50 -1.28 3.62
CA GLU A 138 3.77 -0.05 3.38
C GLU A 138 2.35 -0.19 3.91
N LEU A 139 2.01 0.66 4.88
CA LEU A 139 0.69 0.73 5.51
C LEU A 139 -0.06 1.97 5.01
N LYS A 140 -1.17 1.76 4.29
CA LYS A 140 -1.94 2.84 3.65
C LYS A 140 -3.20 3.21 4.44
N VAL A 141 -3.00 3.88 5.57
CA VAL A 141 -4.08 4.41 6.42
C VAL A 141 -4.55 5.82 6.01
N ASN A 142 -3.87 6.45 5.07
CA ASN A 142 -4.10 7.82 4.60
C ASN A 142 -5.47 8.04 3.92
N ARG A 143 -6.00 9.27 3.98
CA ARG A 143 -7.27 9.64 3.32
C ARG A 143 -7.21 9.48 1.79
N ASN A 144 -6.17 10.04 1.18
CA ASN A 144 -5.99 9.96 -0.26
C ASN A 144 -5.18 8.72 -0.63
N GLN A 145 -5.86 7.65 -1.03
CA GLN A 145 -5.25 6.35 -1.33
C GLN A 145 -4.33 6.36 -2.57
N THR A 146 -4.27 7.45 -3.34
CA THR A 146 -3.31 7.62 -4.43
C THR A 146 -1.90 7.93 -3.94
N LEU A 147 -1.74 8.37 -2.69
CA LEU A 147 -0.44 8.67 -2.08
C LEU A 147 0.19 7.42 -1.45
N SER A 148 1.53 7.38 -1.40
CA SER A 148 2.26 6.35 -0.65
C SER A 148 1.88 6.37 0.83
N GLY A 149 1.80 5.17 1.41
CA GLY A 149 1.54 4.99 2.84
C GLY A 149 2.79 5.22 3.69
N TYR A 150 2.64 4.95 4.99
CA TYR A 150 3.79 4.87 5.89
C TYR A 150 4.61 3.63 5.53
N ARG A 151 5.91 3.80 5.36
CA ARG A 151 6.84 2.68 5.17
C ARG A 151 7.69 2.50 6.40
N PHE A 152 7.90 1.24 6.74
CA PHE A 152 8.68 0.87 7.89
C PHE A 152 9.64 -0.24 7.50
N CYS A 153 10.91 -0.02 7.84
CA CYS A 153 12.01 -0.97 7.70
C CYS A 153 12.76 -1.16 9.03
N THR A 154 12.21 -0.65 10.13
CA THR A 154 12.76 -0.73 11.47
C THR A 154 11.64 -0.99 12.49
N PRO A 155 11.95 -1.53 13.68
CA PRO A 155 10.96 -1.77 14.73
C PRO A 155 10.37 -0.51 15.40
N GLU A 156 10.71 0.71 14.94
CA GLU A 156 10.30 1.97 15.59
C GLU A 156 8.78 2.20 15.64
N ALA A 157 8.02 1.47 14.84
CA ALA A 157 6.56 1.52 14.80
C ALA A 157 5.87 0.49 15.71
N VAL A 158 6.62 -0.44 16.31
CA VAL A 158 6.07 -1.47 17.20
C VAL A 158 5.38 -0.81 18.40
N GLY A 159 4.19 -1.32 18.74
CA GLY A 159 3.33 -0.82 19.82
C GLY A 159 2.50 0.42 19.46
N LYS A 160 2.74 1.06 18.32
CA LYS A 160 1.96 2.24 17.88
C LYS A 160 0.68 1.81 17.18
N VAL A 161 -0.38 2.61 17.38
CA VAL A 161 -1.69 2.39 16.75
C VAL A 161 -1.90 3.45 15.67
N PHE A 162 -2.23 2.99 14.47
CA PHE A 162 -2.53 3.81 13.31
C PHE A 162 -4.01 3.67 12.97
N ARG A 163 -4.72 4.80 12.90
CA ARG A 163 -6.13 4.82 12.51
C ARG A 163 -6.27 5.23 11.05
N SER A 164 -7.03 4.47 10.29
CA SER A 164 -7.34 4.78 8.89
C SER A 164 -8.41 5.86 8.75
N PHE A 165 -8.41 6.51 7.59
CA PHE A 165 -9.49 7.42 7.17
C PHE A 165 -10.60 6.72 6.36
N THR A 166 -10.42 5.43 6.05
CA THR A 166 -11.29 4.63 5.18
C THR A 166 -11.56 3.27 5.81
N ASN A 167 -12.62 2.60 5.38
CA ASN A 167 -12.97 1.24 5.83
C ASN A 167 -12.17 0.13 5.12
N ARG A 168 -11.14 0.49 4.34
CA ARG A 168 -10.20 -0.41 3.68
C ARG A 168 -8.77 0.10 3.88
N VAL A 169 -7.88 -0.77 4.32
CA VAL A 169 -6.45 -0.51 4.50
C VAL A 169 -5.64 -1.51 3.67
N PRO A 170 -5.01 -1.05 2.58
CA PRO A 170 -3.99 -1.83 1.92
C PRO A 170 -2.72 -1.90 2.78
N LEU A 171 -2.19 -3.10 2.93
CA LEU A 171 -0.88 -3.40 3.50
C LEU A 171 -0.06 -4.11 2.44
N ILE A 172 1.12 -3.59 2.14
CA ILE A 172 2.04 -4.20 1.17
C ILE A 172 3.32 -4.57 1.88
N THR A 173 3.64 -5.85 1.98
CA THR A 173 4.96 -6.32 2.42
C THR A 173 5.81 -6.52 1.19
N TYR A 174 7.06 -6.04 1.22
CA TYR A 174 7.95 -6.14 0.08
C TYR A 174 9.38 -6.46 0.48
N SER A 175 10.09 -7.15 -0.41
CA SER A 175 11.52 -7.46 -0.23
C SER A 175 12.30 -7.52 -1.54
N SER A 176 13.51 -6.95 -1.51
CA SER A 176 14.54 -7.08 -2.54
C SER A 176 15.42 -8.31 -2.31
N ALA A 177 16.31 -8.61 -3.26
CA ALA A 177 17.24 -9.75 -3.18
C ALA A 177 18.15 -9.76 -1.93
N LEU A 178 18.32 -8.64 -1.25
CA LEU A 178 19.19 -8.52 -0.07
C LEU A 178 18.52 -9.01 1.23
N TYR A 179 17.19 -9.12 1.27
CA TYR A 179 16.44 -9.60 2.44
C TYR A 179 15.61 -10.83 2.06
N ARG A 180 16.11 -12.03 2.39
CA ARG A 180 15.45 -13.28 1.99
C ARG A 180 14.16 -13.56 2.73
N ILE A 181 14.10 -13.17 4.01
CA ILE A 181 12.97 -13.42 4.89
C ILE A 181 12.59 -12.08 5.51
N VAL A 182 11.33 -11.71 5.35
CA VAL A 182 10.72 -10.53 5.92
C VAL A 182 9.46 -10.99 6.64
N SER A 183 9.38 -10.76 7.94
CA SER A 183 8.20 -11.10 8.73
C SER A 183 7.68 -9.91 9.52
N MET A 184 6.38 -9.90 9.78
CA MET A 184 5.75 -8.94 10.68
C MET A 184 4.52 -9.55 11.31
N GLU A 185 4.14 -9.01 12.46
CA GLU A 185 2.86 -9.26 13.07
C GLU A 185 2.17 -7.94 13.39
N LEU A 186 0.90 -7.84 13.01
CA LEU A 186 0.05 -6.73 13.38
C LEU A 186 -1.26 -7.22 13.96
N GLU A 187 -1.88 -6.35 14.74
CA GLU A 187 -3.26 -6.46 15.19
C GLU A 187 -4.12 -5.44 14.42
N TYR A 188 -5.35 -5.81 14.11
CA TYR A 188 -6.31 -4.92 13.47
C TYR A 188 -7.71 -5.09 14.06
N ARG A 189 -8.46 -3.99 14.07
CA ARG A 189 -9.90 -3.96 14.39
C ARG A 189 -10.56 -2.78 13.68
N TYR A 190 -11.89 -2.76 13.59
CA TYR A 190 -12.61 -1.55 13.19
C TYR A 190 -13.22 -0.83 14.39
N VAL A 191 -13.38 0.48 14.22
CA VAL A 191 -14.08 1.39 15.12
C VAL A 191 -15.01 2.28 14.29
N PRO A 192 -16.09 2.85 14.88
CA PRO A 192 -16.94 3.79 14.16
C PRO A 192 -16.14 4.92 13.50
N ALA A 193 -16.52 5.34 12.29
CA ALA A 193 -15.93 6.52 11.67
C ALA A 193 -16.30 7.77 12.49
N ALA A 194 -15.33 8.66 12.69
CA ALA A 194 -15.53 9.95 13.34
C ALA A 194 -16.01 10.99 12.33
#